data_AF-A0A382ZGD7-F1
#
_entry.id   AF-A0A382ZGD7-F1
#
_cell.length_a   1.000
_cell.length_b   1.000
_cell.length_c   1.000
_cell.angle_alpha   90.00
_cell.angle_beta   90.00
_cell.angle_gamma   90.00
#
_symmetry.space_group_name_H-M   'P 1'
#
loop_
_entity.id
_entity.type
_entity.pdbx_description
1 polymer ?
#
loop_
_entity_poly.entity_id
_entity_poly.type
_entity_poly.pdbx_seq_one_letter_code
_entity_poly.pdbx_strand_id
1 'polypeptide(L)'
;QKRVAGQIQLGLDLKGGSSFLVAMDTSKLDTNKVDYASGALAQAVEVLRRRVDSIGVAEPDIRPVGDNKIMIQLPGLSEADQAEAKRLVTEAAFLEFALVHKDSRTLIDNGITPPDYKKYALTTKDDAGNSFTSDVLVELENKYGLKGEYITSASPSRNPLTQEPMILFGFNSDGGAAMFQLSSKNIGERMAIILDGKLISAPTLQSAINSNGQITGDFTQEEAATIANALLNPLKAPLKIEEEMSVEPSLGADSVK
;
A
#
# COMPACT_ATOMS: atom_id res chain seq x y z
N GLN A 1 11.64 -14.73 -31.23
CA GLN A 1 11.46 -14.40 -29.79
C GLN A 1 12.85 -14.38 -29.15
N LYS A 2 13.45 -13.19 -29.00
CA LYS A 2 14.77 -13.04 -28.37
C LYS A 2 14.55 -12.86 -26.86
N ARG A 3 15.08 -13.79 -26.07
CA ARG A 3 15.16 -13.71 -24.61
C ARG A 3 15.97 -12.47 -24.20
N VAL A 4 15.39 -11.63 -23.35
CA VAL A 4 16.07 -10.49 -22.71
C VAL A 4 16.81 -11.02 -21.48
N ALA A 5 17.87 -11.81 -21.70
CA ALA A 5 18.64 -12.46 -20.63
C ALA A 5 20.07 -11.90 -20.50
N GLY A 6 20.31 -10.64 -20.88
CA GLY A 6 21.69 -10.13 -21.06
C GLY A 6 21.98 -8.71 -20.61
N GLN A 7 21.12 -8.08 -19.81
CA GLN A 7 21.41 -6.76 -19.22
C GLN A 7 21.07 -6.74 -17.74
N ILE A 8 21.61 -7.70 -16.99
CA ILE A 8 21.76 -7.50 -15.54
C ILE A 8 23.01 -6.64 -15.39
N GLN A 9 22.85 -5.48 -14.75
CA GLN A 9 23.88 -4.47 -14.64
C GLN A 9 24.90 -4.92 -13.59
N LEU A 10 26.21 -4.70 -13.84
CA LEU A 10 27.35 -5.14 -13.01
C LEU A 10 27.21 -4.90 -11.49
N GLY A 11 26.34 -3.96 -11.06
CA GLY A 11 26.05 -3.70 -9.64
C GLY A 11 25.30 -4.83 -8.93
N LEU A 12 24.38 -5.55 -9.60
CA LEU A 12 23.64 -6.69 -9.04
C LEU A 12 24.54 -7.93 -8.90
N ASP A 13 25.44 -8.15 -9.87
CA ASP A 13 26.35 -9.31 -9.88
C ASP A 13 27.45 -9.21 -8.81
N LEU A 14 27.87 -7.99 -8.43
CA LEU A 14 28.97 -7.77 -7.47
C LEU A 14 28.51 -7.56 -6.02
N LYS A 15 27.32 -6.97 -5.80
CA LYS A 15 26.80 -6.64 -4.46
C LYS A 15 25.60 -7.50 -4.04
N GLY A 16 25.06 -8.34 -4.93
CA GLY A 16 23.74 -8.96 -4.75
C GLY A 16 22.61 -7.93 -4.79
N GLY A 17 21.36 -8.38 -4.76
CA GLY A 17 20.18 -7.51 -4.72
C GLY A 17 18.95 -8.09 -5.41
N SER A 18 18.00 -7.23 -5.77
CA SER A 18 16.76 -7.60 -6.46
C SER A 18 16.52 -6.76 -7.71
N SER A 19 15.96 -7.40 -8.73
CA SER A 19 15.53 -6.77 -9.98
C SER A 19 14.09 -7.15 -10.28
N PHE A 20 13.27 -6.16 -10.60
CA PHE A 20 11.87 -6.33 -10.95
C PHE A 20 11.61 -5.66 -12.30
N LEU A 21 10.97 -6.38 -13.22
CA LEU A 21 10.31 -5.79 -14.38
C LEU A 21 8.82 -5.76 -14.08
N VAL A 22 8.28 -4.55 -13.92
CA VAL A 22 6.86 -4.35 -13.62
C VAL A 22 6.14 -3.72 -14.81
N ALA A 23 4.95 -4.21 -15.13
CA ALA A 23 4.06 -3.66 -16.13
C ALA A 23 2.92 -2.88 -15.46
N MET A 24 2.67 -1.66 -15.95
CA MET A 24 1.55 -0.85 -15.52
C MET A 24 0.26 -1.30 -16.20
N ASP A 25 -0.78 -1.54 -15.40
CA ASP A 25 -2.12 -1.81 -15.92
C ASP A 25 -2.79 -0.49 -16.35
N THR A 26 -2.62 -0.16 -17.61
CA THR A 26 -3.17 1.07 -18.21
C THR A 26 -4.67 0.99 -18.47
N SER A 27 -5.33 -0.16 -18.25
CA SER A 27 -6.78 -0.31 -18.47
C SER A 27 -7.62 0.59 -17.56
N LYS A 28 -7.06 0.98 -16.42
CA LYS A 28 -7.69 1.88 -15.43
C LYS A 28 -7.39 3.36 -15.65
N LEU A 29 -6.57 3.71 -16.65
CA LEU A 29 -6.29 5.09 -17.01
C LEU A 29 -7.31 5.56 -18.04
N ASP A 30 -7.73 6.82 -17.98
CA ASP A 30 -8.58 7.41 -19.02
C ASP A 30 -7.79 7.52 -20.34
N THR A 31 -8.01 6.55 -21.24
CA THR A 31 -7.25 6.36 -22.48
C THR A 31 -7.60 7.38 -23.58
N ASN A 32 -8.59 8.26 -23.36
CA ASN A 32 -8.97 9.30 -24.32
C ASN A 32 -7.96 10.45 -24.44
N LYS A 33 -6.89 10.43 -23.64
CA LYS A 33 -5.82 11.43 -23.68
C LYS A 33 -4.48 10.71 -23.82
N VAL A 34 -3.96 10.68 -25.06
CA VAL A 34 -2.77 9.95 -25.50
C VAL A 34 -1.51 10.25 -24.65
N ASP A 35 -1.44 11.39 -23.98
CA ASP A 35 -0.32 11.80 -23.10
C ASP A 35 -0.38 11.26 -21.66
N TYR A 36 -1.45 10.55 -21.28
CA TYR A 36 -1.63 10.13 -19.87
C TYR A 36 -0.85 8.88 -19.51
N ALA A 37 -0.60 7.96 -20.46
CA ALA A 37 0.15 6.74 -20.17
C ALA A 37 1.64 7.04 -19.91
N SER A 38 2.27 7.88 -20.74
CA SER A 38 3.65 8.33 -20.55
C SER A 38 3.79 9.19 -19.30
N GLY A 39 2.84 10.11 -19.05
CA GLY A 39 2.80 10.90 -17.82
C GLY A 39 2.56 10.08 -16.55
N ALA A 40 1.71 9.05 -16.61
CA ALA A 40 1.49 8.11 -15.51
C ALA A 40 2.72 7.24 -15.26
N LEU A 41 3.41 6.79 -16.31
CA LEU A 41 4.66 6.02 -16.21
C LEU A 41 5.78 6.84 -15.57
N ALA A 42 5.96 8.09 -16.01
CA ALA A 42 6.95 9.00 -15.42
C ALA A 42 6.64 9.31 -13.94
N GLN A 43 5.36 9.52 -13.61
CA GLN A 43 4.93 9.69 -12.23
C GLN A 43 5.16 8.42 -11.40
N ALA A 44 4.87 7.24 -11.96
CA ALA A 44 5.10 5.97 -11.27
C ALA A 44 6.58 5.76 -10.97
N VAL A 45 7.48 6.10 -11.90
CA VAL A 45 8.93 6.06 -11.66
C VAL A 45 9.33 6.94 -10.47
N GLU A 46 8.80 8.16 -10.39
CA GLU A 46 9.09 9.07 -9.27
C GLU A 46 8.50 8.57 -7.94
N VAL A 47 7.30 8.01 -7.97
CA VAL A 47 6.67 7.39 -6.79
C VAL A 47 7.49 6.19 -6.30
N LEU A 48 7.89 5.31 -7.21
CA LEU A 48 8.68 4.12 -6.88
C LEU A 48 10.03 4.50 -6.28
N ARG A 49 10.69 5.54 -6.82
CA ARG A 49 11.95 6.07 -6.27
C ARG A 49 11.79 6.47 -4.81
N ARG A 50 10.80 7.31 -4.50
CA ARG A 50 10.56 7.77 -3.12
C ARG A 50 10.24 6.64 -2.15
N ARG A 51 9.49 5.62 -2.61
CA ARG A 51 9.15 4.46 -1.78
C ARG A 51 10.36 3.61 -1.48
N VAL A 52 11.18 3.34 -2.48
CA VAL A 52 12.40 2.56 -2.34
C VAL A 52 13.46 3.31 -1.50
N ASP A 53 13.57 4.63 -1.65
CA ASP A 53 14.47 5.44 -0.81
C ASP A 53 14.09 5.33 0.68
N SER A 54 12.81 5.11 1.00
CA SER A 54 12.32 5.02 2.37
C SER A 54 12.79 3.79 3.15
N ILE A 55 13.16 2.71 2.46
CA ILE A 55 13.75 1.50 3.06
C ILE A 55 15.30 1.55 3.07
N GLY A 56 15.89 2.70 2.69
CA GLY A 56 17.32 2.93 2.80
C GLY A 56 18.18 2.30 1.70
N VAL A 57 17.61 1.99 0.53
CA VAL A 57 18.40 1.51 -0.61
C VAL A 57 19.33 2.63 -1.06
N ALA A 58 20.65 2.37 -1.04
CA ALA A 58 21.64 3.41 -1.27
C ALA A 58 21.64 3.96 -2.71
N GLU A 59 21.33 3.13 -3.71
CA GLU A 59 21.42 3.49 -5.13
C GLU A 59 20.39 2.71 -5.99
N PRO A 60 19.07 2.97 -5.87
CA PRO A 60 18.08 2.29 -6.69
C PRO A 60 18.12 2.81 -8.14
N ASP A 61 18.12 1.89 -9.11
CA ASP A 61 17.97 2.22 -10.54
C ASP A 61 16.55 1.88 -11.01
N ILE A 62 15.76 2.94 -11.28
CA ILE A 62 14.36 2.84 -11.66
C ILE A 62 14.13 3.60 -12.95
N ARG A 63 13.84 2.88 -14.03
CA ARG A 63 13.73 3.44 -15.39
C ARG A 63 12.58 2.82 -16.17
N PRO A 64 11.88 3.60 -17.02
CA PRO A 64 10.89 3.05 -17.93
C PRO A 64 11.56 2.16 -18.99
N VAL A 65 10.89 1.09 -19.38
CA VAL A 65 11.31 0.16 -20.44
C VAL A 65 10.14 -0.09 -21.38
N GLY A 66 10.26 0.33 -22.64
CA GLY A 66 9.14 0.29 -23.59
C GLY A 66 8.00 1.25 -23.18
N ASP A 67 6.77 0.88 -23.52
CA ASP A 67 5.63 1.82 -23.44
C ASP A 67 4.89 1.80 -22.10
N ASN A 68 4.95 0.69 -21.36
CA ASN A 68 4.17 0.50 -20.12
C ASN A 68 4.92 -0.25 -19.02
N LYS A 69 6.23 -0.47 -19.15
CA LYS A 69 7.02 -1.21 -18.15
C LYS A 69 8.03 -0.33 -17.46
N ILE A 70 8.41 -0.74 -16.25
CA ILE A 70 9.44 -0.11 -15.43
C ILE A 70 10.40 -1.20 -14.99
N MET A 71 11.68 -1.01 -15.26
CA MET A 71 12.76 -1.80 -14.67
C MET A 71 13.17 -1.16 -13.35
N ILE A 72 13.25 -1.99 -12.31
CA ILE A 72 13.61 -1.58 -10.95
C ILE A 72 14.75 -2.47 -10.47
N GLN A 73 15.90 -1.89 -10.17
CA GLN A 73 17.07 -2.61 -9.67
C GLN A 73 17.49 -2.03 -8.33
N LEU A 74 17.53 -2.89 -7.32
CA LEU A 74 17.75 -2.56 -5.92
C LEU A 74 18.97 -3.34 -5.40
N PRO A 75 20.19 -2.80 -5.60
CA PRO A 75 21.42 -3.47 -5.18
C PRO A 75 21.59 -3.44 -3.65
N GLY A 76 22.18 -4.49 -3.09
CA GLY A 76 22.58 -4.54 -1.69
C GLY A 76 21.44 -4.70 -0.66
N LEU A 77 20.25 -5.12 -1.09
CA LEU A 77 19.14 -5.44 -0.18
C LEU A 77 19.39 -6.75 0.59
N SER A 78 19.12 -6.73 1.90
CA SER A 78 19.02 -7.95 2.71
C SER A 78 17.76 -8.75 2.33
N GLU A 79 17.71 -10.05 2.63
CA GLU A 79 16.51 -10.87 2.33
C GLU A 79 15.22 -10.30 2.93
N ALA A 80 15.29 -9.75 4.14
CA ALA A 80 14.14 -9.12 4.79
C ALA A 80 13.65 -7.89 4.00
N ASP A 81 14.59 -7.05 3.55
CA ASP A 81 14.28 -5.83 2.79
C ASP A 81 13.82 -6.14 1.37
N GLN A 82 14.20 -7.29 0.79
CA GLN A 82 13.73 -7.71 -0.55
C GLN A 82 12.22 -7.94 -0.58
N ALA A 83 11.67 -8.59 0.46
CA ALA A 83 10.24 -8.83 0.57
C ALA A 83 9.45 -7.51 0.72
N GLU A 84 10.00 -6.57 1.49
CA GLU A 84 9.38 -5.25 1.67
C GLU A 84 9.50 -4.38 0.41
N ALA A 85 10.67 -4.39 -0.24
CA ALA A 85 10.87 -3.72 -1.52
C ALA A 85 9.88 -4.21 -2.58
N LYS A 86 9.66 -5.53 -2.67
CA LYS A 86 8.67 -6.12 -3.57
C LYS A 86 7.26 -5.60 -3.29
N ARG A 87 6.87 -5.45 -2.01
CA ARG A 87 5.58 -4.86 -1.64
C ARG A 87 5.49 -3.40 -2.08
N LEU A 88 6.48 -2.59 -1.73
CA LEU A 88 6.53 -1.16 -2.06
C LEU A 88 6.45 -0.87 -3.57
N VAL A 89 7.03 -1.74 -4.41
CA VAL A 89 7.01 -1.57 -5.87
C VAL A 89 5.75 -2.10 -6.56
N THR A 90 4.93 -2.91 -5.87
CA THR A 90 3.71 -3.51 -6.46
C THR A 90 2.41 -2.97 -5.88
N GLU A 91 2.41 -2.63 -4.59
CA GLU A 91 1.24 -2.12 -3.89
C GLU A 91 0.99 -0.68 -4.35
N ALA A 92 -0.16 -0.38 -4.94
CA ALA A 92 -0.42 0.93 -5.52
C ALA A 92 -0.77 2.00 -4.48
N ALA A 93 -0.93 1.59 -3.22
CA ALA A 93 -1.48 2.36 -2.12
C ALA A 93 -2.94 2.76 -2.38
N PHE A 94 -3.73 1.86 -2.97
CA PHE A 94 -5.17 2.08 -3.09
C PHE A 94 -5.81 1.98 -1.72
N LEU A 95 -6.14 3.14 -1.15
CA LEU A 95 -6.86 3.22 0.11
C LEU A 95 -8.37 3.27 -0.13
N GLU A 96 -9.07 2.36 0.53
CA GLU A 96 -10.52 2.27 0.54
C GLU A 96 -11.01 2.38 1.99
N PHE A 97 -12.12 3.09 2.16
CA PHE A 97 -12.83 3.20 3.43
C PHE A 97 -14.21 2.59 3.26
N ALA A 98 -14.63 1.75 4.20
CA ALA A 98 -15.96 1.15 4.18
C ALA A 98 -16.45 0.89 5.60
N LEU A 99 -17.76 0.71 5.80
CA LEU A 99 -18.28 0.36 7.11
C LEU A 99 -18.19 -1.15 7.33
N VAL A 100 -17.93 -1.52 8.58
CA VAL A 100 -18.00 -2.91 9.03
C VAL A 100 -19.45 -3.24 9.40
N HIS A 101 -19.93 -4.43 9.03
CA HIS A 101 -21.24 -4.90 9.45
C HIS A 101 -21.34 -4.96 10.98
N LYS A 102 -22.39 -4.36 11.56
CA LYS A 102 -22.61 -4.33 13.03
C LYS A 102 -22.60 -5.73 13.65
N ASP A 103 -23.32 -6.65 13.02
CA ASP A 103 -23.40 -8.06 13.44
C ASP A 103 -22.34 -8.96 12.76
N SER A 104 -21.23 -8.40 12.28
CA SER A 104 -20.21 -9.14 11.51
C SER A 104 -19.83 -10.47 12.16
N ARG A 105 -19.56 -10.46 13.47
CA ARG A 105 -19.16 -11.67 14.21
C ARG A 105 -20.25 -12.73 14.18
N THR A 106 -21.47 -12.37 14.57
CA THR A 106 -22.61 -13.30 14.62
C THR A 106 -22.95 -13.86 13.25
N LEU A 107 -22.88 -13.05 12.19
CA LEU A 107 -23.12 -13.53 10.83
C LEU A 107 -22.06 -14.52 10.37
N ILE A 108 -20.78 -14.23 10.62
CA ILE A 108 -19.66 -15.14 10.30
C ILE A 108 -19.80 -16.46 11.06
N ASP A 109 -20.11 -16.41 12.37
CA ASP A 109 -20.30 -17.60 13.20
C ASP A 109 -21.43 -18.51 12.68
N ASN A 110 -22.44 -17.93 12.03
CA ASN A 110 -23.54 -18.65 11.38
C ASN A 110 -23.27 -19.00 9.90
N GLY A 111 -22.08 -18.69 9.38
CA GLY A 111 -21.72 -18.94 7.98
C GLY A 111 -22.46 -18.05 6.97
N ILE A 112 -22.98 -16.90 7.40
CA ILE A 112 -23.75 -15.97 6.57
C ILE A 112 -22.85 -14.81 6.12
N THR A 113 -22.85 -14.53 4.82
CA THR A 113 -22.27 -13.32 4.23
C THR A 113 -23.36 -12.63 3.41
N PRO A 114 -23.88 -11.47 3.85
CA PRO A 114 -24.90 -10.76 3.08
C PRO A 114 -24.36 -10.30 1.72
N PRO A 115 -25.21 -10.12 0.69
CA PRO A 115 -24.78 -9.85 -0.69
C PRO A 115 -23.87 -8.63 -0.87
N ASP A 116 -24.10 -7.56 -0.11
CA ASP A 116 -23.37 -6.29 -0.23
C ASP A 116 -22.12 -6.24 0.66
N TYR A 117 -21.69 -7.38 1.21
CA TYR A 117 -20.56 -7.47 2.11
C TYR A 117 -19.53 -8.47 1.62
N LYS A 118 -18.27 -8.18 1.92
CA LYS A 118 -17.14 -9.07 1.69
C LYS A 118 -16.42 -9.34 3.00
N LYS A 119 -15.95 -10.57 3.13
CA LYS A 119 -15.14 -11.02 4.25
C LYS A 119 -13.69 -10.61 4.06
N TYR A 120 -13.12 -9.96 5.07
CA TYR A 120 -11.71 -9.58 5.15
C TYR A 120 -11.09 -10.18 6.41
N ALA A 121 -9.86 -10.65 6.32
CA ALA A 121 -9.06 -11.00 7.48
C ALA A 121 -8.49 -9.73 8.13
N LEU A 122 -8.64 -9.59 9.43
CA LEU A 122 -8.04 -8.54 10.25
C LEU A 122 -7.19 -9.20 11.34
N THR A 123 -5.91 -8.85 11.36
CA THR A 123 -4.98 -9.27 12.43
C THR A 123 -4.89 -8.17 13.47
N THR A 124 -5.13 -8.52 14.73
CA THR A 124 -4.98 -7.65 15.90
C THR A 124 -3.99 -8.26 16.88
N LYS A 125 -3.43 -7.47 17.79
CA LYS A 125 -2.55 -7.93 18.86
C LYS A 125 -3.25 -7.83 20.22
N ASP A 126 -3.03 -8.80 21.09
CA ASP A 126 -3.43 -8.69 22.49
C ASP A 126 -2.41 -7.89 23.32
N ASP A 127 -2.72 -7.63 24.59
CA ASP A 127 -1.83 -6.89 25.51
C ASP A 127 -0.48 -7.59 25.75
N ALA A 128 -0.39 -8.89 25.46
CA ALA A 128 0.84 -9.68 25.54
C ALA A 128 1.62 -9.69 24.20
N GLY A 129 1.11 -9.03 23.16
CA GLY A 129 1.70 -8.96 21.83
C GLY A 129 1.41 -10.16 20.92
N ASN A 130 0.56 -11.11 21.34
CA ASN A 130 0.18 -12.23 20.51
C ASN A 130 -0.77 -11.76 19.40
N SER A 131 -0.51 -12.21 18.17
CA SER A 131 -1.36 -11.88 17.03
C SER A 131 -2.55 -12.83 16.93
N PHE A 132 -3.73 -12.27 16.70
CA PHE A 132 -4.97 -12.99 16.45
C PHE A 132 -5.59 -12.49 15.15
N THR A 133 -5.88 -13.41 14.23
CA THR A 133 -6.58 -13.09 12.99
C THR A 133 -8.05 -13.46 13.12
N SER A 134 -8.92 -12.50 12.82
CA SER A 134 -10.37 -12.67 12.76
C SER A 134 -10.91 -12.21 11.42
N ASP A 135 -12.01 -12.82 11.00
CA ASP A 135 -12.74 -12.37 9.82
C ASP A 135 -13.70 -11.24 10.19
N VAL A 136 -13.83 -10.26 9.28
CA VAL A 136 -14.72 -9.09 9.40
C VAL A 136 -15.48 -8.92 8.09
N LEU A 137 -16.79 -8.68 8.19
CA LEU A 137 -17.65 -8.33 7.05
C LEU A 137 -17.62 -6.83 6.83
N VAL A 138 -17.20 -6.42 5.64
CA VAL A 138 -17.06 -5.02 5.23
C VAL A 138 -17.95 -4.76 4.03
N GLU A 139 -18.63 -3.61 4.01
CA GLU A 139 -19.45 -3.17 2.88
C GLU A 139 -18.63 -3.11 1.59
N LEU A 140 -19.17 -3.64 0.49
CA LEU A 140 -18.52 -3.64 -0.82
C LEU A 140 -18.39 -2.23 -1.41
N GLU A 141 -19.38 -1.37 -1.16
CA GLU A 141 -19.44 -0.03 -1.74
C GLU A 141 -19.59 1.04 -0.66
N ASN A 142 -18.72 2.05 -0.72
CA ASN A 142 -18.87 3.23 0.10
C ASN A 142 -19.89 4.20 -0.52
N LYS A 143 -21.11 4.17 0.00
CA LYS A 143 -22.21 5.06 -0.44
C LYS A 143 -21.98 6.56 -0.18
N TYR A 144 -20.96 6.94 0.58
CA TYR A 144 -20.60 8.34 0.85
C TYR A 144 -19.59 8.91 -0.15
N GLY A 145 -19.12 8.09 -1.11
CA GLY A 145 -18.17 8.52 -2.13
C GLY A 145 -16.77 8.82 -1.60
N LEU A 146 -16.46 8.44 -0.35
CA LEU A 146 -15.13 8.63 0.23
C LEU A 146 -14.14 7.65 -0.41
N LYS A 147 -13.06 8.20 -0.95
CA LYS A 147 -12.02 7.46 -1.66
C LYS A 147 -10.63 7.87 -1.19
N GLY A 148 -9.67 6.95 -1.26
CA GLY A 148 -8.26 7.22 -0.95
C GLY A 148 -7.63 8.30 -1.82
N GLU A 149 -8.11 8.50 -3.06
CA GLU A 149 -7.61 9.52 -3.99
C GLU A 149 -7.77 10.96 -3.47
N TYR A 150 -8.61 11.16 -2.43
CA TYR A 150 -8.78 12.46 -1.80
C TYR A 150 -7.75 12.77 -0.73
N ILE A 151 -6.89 11.82 -0.34
CA ILE A 151 -5.81 12.08 0.61
C ILE A 151 -4.79 13.03 0.00
N THR A 152 -4.47 14.09 0.74
CA THR A 152 -3.48 15.10 0.36
C THR A 152 -2.24 15.09 1.25
N SER A 153 -2.33 14.48 2.43
CA SER A 153 -1.21 14.33 3.36
C SER A 153 -1.36 13.05 4.16
N ALA A 154 -0.24 12.40 4.47
CA ALA A 154 -0.15 11.32 5.45
C ALA A 154 1.21 11.37 6.12
N SER A 155 1.28 11.14 7.43
CA SER A 155 2.54 11.08 8.16
C SER A 155 2.47 10.10 9.33
N PRO A 156 3.56 9.36 9.59
CA PRO A 156 3.62 8.55 10.79
C PRO A 156 3.67 9.47 12.01
N SER A 157 2.99 9.07 13.07
CA SER A 157 2.98 9.77 14.35
C SER A 157 2.81 8.76 15.49
N ARG A 158 2.72 9.28 16.71
CA ARG A 158 2.44 8.49 17.92
C ARG A 158 1.34 9.15 18.71
N ASN A 159 0.50 8.34 19.33
CA ASN A 159 -0.46 8.85 20.30
C ASN A 159 0.30 9.54 21.45
N PRO A 160 0.03 10.81 21.76
CA PRO A 160 0.74 11.52 22.83
C PRO A 160 0.60 10.86 24.20
N LEU A 161 -0.50 10.15 24.44
CA LEU A 161 -0.81 9.49 25.71
C LEU A 161 -0.31 8.04 25.75
N THR A 162 -0.70 7.23 24.75
CA THR A 162 -0.39 5.79 24.75
C THR A 162 0.95 5.44 24.08
N GLN A 163 1.58 6.40 23.37
CA GLN A 163 2.78 6.21 22.55
C GLN A 163 2.62 5.20 21.39
N GLU A 164 1.40 4.70 21.17
CA GLU A 164 1.05 3.78 20.09
C GLU A 164 1.27 4.45 18.73
N PRO A 165 1.87 3.74 17.76
CA PRO A 165 2.02 4.23 16.40
C PRO A 165 0.67 4.51 15.73
N MET A 166 0.60 5.61 14.99
CA MET A 166 -0.58 5.99 14.20
C MET A 166 -0.16 6.69 12.92
N ILE A 167 -1.10 6.82 11.98
CA ILE A 167 -0.93 7.64 10.79
C ILE A 167 -1.87 8.84 10.89
N LEU A 168 -1.32 10.05 10.88
CA LEU A 168 -2.11 11.27 10.69
C LEU A 168 -2.31 11.49 9.20
N PHE A 169 -3.51 11.84 8.77
CA PHE A 169 -3.79 12.11 7.36
C PHE A 169 -4.72 13.30 7.18
N GLY A 170 -4.67 13.88 5.98
CA GLY A 170 -5.53 14.97 5.55
C GLY A 170 -6.18 14.67 4.21
N PHE A 171 -7.42 15.13 4.04
CA PHE A 171 -8.17 15.12 2.80
C PHE A 171 -8.18 16.50 2.14
N ASN A 172 -8.38 16.51 0.83
CA ASN A 172 -8.87 17.69 0.12
C ASN A 172 -10.32 18.05 0.56
N SER A 173 -10.87 19.12 -0.01
CA SER A 173 -12.22 19.59 0.34
C SER A 173 -13.31 18.54 0.09
N ASP A 174 -13.25 17.83 -1.05
CA ASP A 174 -14.25 16.82 -1.43
C ASP A 174 -14.20 15.61 -0.49
N GLY A 175 -12.99 15.10 -0.20
CA GLY A 175 -12.79 14.01 0.75
C GLY A 175 -13.18 14.38 2.17
N GLY A 176 -12.88 15.62 2.61
CA GLY A 176 -13.30 16.10 3.92
C GLY A 176 -14.82 16.16 4.08
N ALA A 177 -15.54 16.60 3.03
CA ALA A 177 -17.00 16.61 3.02
C ALA A 177 -17.59 15.18 3.03
N ALA A 178 -17.04 14.27 2.22
CA ALA A 178 -17.45 12.86 2.20
C ALA A 178 -17.20 12.18 3.55
N MET A 179 -16.03 12.41 4.15
CA MET A 179 -15.66 11.87 5.46
C MET A 179 -16.55 12.42 6.57
N PHE A 180 -16.90 13.71 6.52
CA PHE A 180 -17.81 14.30 7.50
C PHE A 180 -19.21 13.66 7.43
N GLN A 181 -19.74 13.46 6.22
CA GLN A 181 -21.03 12.79 6.04
C GLN A 181 -21.01 11.34 6.52
N LEU A 182 -19.94 10.60 6.23
CA LEU A 182 -19.76 9.22 6.68
C LEU A 182 -19.65 9.18 8.21
N SER A 183 -18.70 9.89 8.79
CA SER A 183 -18.41 9.82 10.23
C SER A 183 -19.57 10.33 11.09
N SER A 184 -20.22 11.44 10.73
CA SER A 184 -21.33 12.02 11.51
C SER A 184 -22.57 11.11 11.61
N LYS A 185 -22.80 10.27 10.60
CA LYS A 185 -23.97 9.37 10.55
C LYS A 185 -23.69 7.98 11.15
N ASN A 186 -22.43 7.64 11.39
CA ASN A 186 -22.01 6.30 11.79
C ASN A 186 -21.12 6.33 13.06
N ILE A 187 -21.34 7.30 13.95
CA ILE A 187 -20.64 7.35 15.25
C ILE A 187 -20.93 6.07 16.04
N GLY A 188 -19.87 5.47 16.60
CA GLY A 188 -19.92 4.19 17.30
C GLY A 188 -19.82 2.97 16.38
N GLU A 189 -19.85 3.15 15.06
CA GLU A 189 -19.63 2.08 14.10
C GLU A 189 -18.14 1.94 13.77
N ARG A 190 -17.74 0.74 13.33
CA ARG A 190 -16.36 0.47 12.90
C ARG A 190 -16.21 0.82 11.43
N MET A 191 -15.15 1.56 11.11
CA MET A 191 -14.79 1.89 9.74
C MET A 191 -13.58 1.08 9.33
N ALA A 192 -13.76 0.18 8.37
CA ALA A 192 -12.71 -0.56 7.73
C ALA A 192 -11.81 0.37 6.91
N ILE A 193 -10.51 0.19 7.07
CA ILE A 193 -9.45 0.89 6.35
C ILE A 193 -8.70 -0.20 5.58
N ILE A 194 -8.86 -0.19 4.27
CA ILE A 194 -8.36 -1.23 3.38
C ILE A 194 -7.27 -0.63 2.50
N LEU A 195 -6.09 -1.21 2.53
CA LEU A 195 -4.96 -0.80 1.69
C LEU A 195 -4.64 -1.94 0.72
N ASP A 196 -4.74 -1.66 -0.58
CA ASP A 196 -4.47 -2.62 -1.65
C ASP A 196 -5.20 -3.96 -1.47
N GLY A 197 -6.47 -3.87 -1.07
CA GLY A 197 -7.35 -5.03 -0.85
C GLY A 197 -7.13 -5.80 0.46
N LYS A 198 -6.21 -5.35 1.32
CA LYS A 198 -6.00 -5.91 2.67
C LYS A 198 -6.60 -4.98 3.73
N LEU A 199 -7.37 -5.54 4.65
CA LEU A 199 -7.91 -4.78 5.78
C LEU A 199 -6.79 -4.56 6.81
N ILE A 200 -6.29 -3.32 6.90
CA ILE A 200 -5.17 -2.97 7.78
C ILE A 200 -5.63 -2.56 9.18
N SER A 201 -6.81 -1.95 9.29
CA SER A 201 -7.45 -1.68 10.58
C SER A 201 -8.95 -1.44 10.41
N ALA A 202 -9.68 -1.52 11.53
CA ALA A 202 -11.11 -1.22 11.56
C ALA A 202 -11.51 -0.51 12.87
N PRO A 203 -11.00 0.72 13.11
CA PRO A 203 -11.28 1.47 14.33
C PRO A 203 -12.74 1.93 14.41
N THR A 204 -13.19 2.17 15.63
CA THR A 204 -14.51 2.75 15.89
C THR A 204 -14.49 4.25 15.64
N LEU A 205 -15.50 4.76 14.93
CA LEU A 205 -15.72 6.19 14.72
C LEU A 205 -16.18 6.83 16.04
N GLN A 206 -15.31 7.64 16.66
CA GLN A 206 -15.58 8.27 17.95
C GLN A 206 -16.27 9.63 17.83
N SER A 207 -16.06 10.33 16.72
CA SER A 207 -16.58 11.67 16.47
C SER A 207 -16.67 11.94 14.97
N ALA A 208 -17.31 13.04 14.59
CA ALA A 208 -17.30 13.51 13.21
C ALA A 208 -15.91 13.99 12.80
N ILE A 209 -15.42 13.52 11.66
CA ILE A 209 -14.11 13.82 11.09
C ILE A 209 -14.34 14.64 9.83
N ASN A 210 -13.71 15.82 9.75
CA ASN A 210 -13.74 16.67 8.56
C ASN A 210 -12.51 16.37 7.69
N SER A 211 -11.63 17.35 7.52
CA SER A 211 -10.49 17.28 6.61
C SER A 211 -9.28 16.54 7.16
N ASN A 212 -9.17 16.33 8.48
CA ASN A 212 -8.01 15.66 9.06
C ASN A 212 -8.46 14.54 9.98
N GLY A 213 -7.75 13.42 9.94
CA GLY A 213 -8.04 12.24 10.75
C GLY A 213 -6.77 11.50 11.16
N GLN A 214 -6.99 10.43 11.93
CA GLN A 214 -5.95 9.51 12.35
C GLN A 214 -6.37 8.07 12.03
N ILE A 215 -5.46 7.28 11.49
CA ILE A 215 -5.59 5.83 11.33
C ILE A 215 -4.89 5.20 12.53
N THR A 216 -5.67 4.48 13.33
CA THR A 216 -5.17 3.72 14.47
C THR A 216 -5.34 2.22 14.22
N GLY A 217 -4.55 1.41 14.94
CA GLY A 217 -4.47 -0.03 14.81
C GLY A 217 -3.23 -0.56 15.53
N ASP A 218 -2.98 -1.86 15.42
CA ASP A 218 -1.88 -2.54 16.12
C ASP A 218 -0.55 -2.48 15.34
N PHE A 219 -0.24 -1.29 14.83
CA PHE A 219 0.90 -1.05 13.96
C PHE A 219 2.22 -0.97 14.74
N THR A 220 3.30 -1.42 14.13
CA THR A 220 4.65 -1.01 14.50
C THR A 220 4.94 0.39 13.96
N GLN A 221 6.01 1.03 14.44
CA GLN A 221 6.44 2.34 13.91
C GLN A 221 6.82 2.25 12.43
N GLU A 222 7.43 1.14 12.03
CA GLU A 222 7.83 0.87 10.66
C GLU A 222 6.62 0.63 9.75
N GLU A 223 5.63 -0.15 10.21
CA GLU A 223 4.37 -0.36 9.49
C GLU A 223 3.63 0.98 9.29
N ALA A 224 3.54 1.81 10.33
CA ALA A 224 2.91 3.13 10.23
C ALA A 224 3.64 4.05 9.24
N ALA A 225 4.97 4.04 9.22
CA ALA A 225 5.77 4.82 8.27
C ALA A 225 5.57 4.33 6.83
N THR A 226 5.57 3.01 6.63
CA THR A 226 5.33 2.37 5.34
C THR A 226 3.96 2.75 4.78
N ILE A 227 2.91 2.61 5.59
CA ILE A 227 1.54 2.99 5.21
C ILE A 227 1.47 4.49 4.88
N ALA A 228 2.01 5.36 5.73
CA ALA A 228 2.00 6.80 5.47
C ALA A 228 2.70 7.17 4.15
N ASN A 229 3.86 6.58 3.88
CA ASN A 229 4.61 6.79 2.63
C ASN A 229 3.84 6.32 1.40
N ALA A 230 3.16 5.18 1.51
CA ALA A 230 2.31 4.64 0.47
C ALA A 230 1.16 5.62 0.14
N LEU A 231 0.48 6.15 1.17
CA LEU A 231 -0.63 7.10 1.02
C LEU A 231 -0.22 8.46 0.44
N LEU A 232 1.00 8.94 0.73
CA LEU A 232 1.51 10.20 0.17
C LEU A 232 1.90 10.10 -1.31
N ASN A 233 2.33 8.92 -1.74
CA ASN A 233 2.84 8.71 -3.09
C ASN A 233 2.03 7.57 -3.75
N PRO A 234 0.73 7.76 -4.04
CA PRO A 234 -0.08 6.72 -4.65
C PRO A 234 0.29 6.52 -6.13
N LEU A 235 0.24 5.27 -6.60
CA LEU A 235 0.36 4.97 -8.02
C LEU A 235 -0.98 5.24 -8.71
N LYS A 236 -0.93 5.85 -9.91
CA LYS A 236 -2.14 6.11 -10.73
C LYS A 236 -2.80 4.85 -11.27
N ALA A 237 -2.03 3.77 -11.37
CA ALA A 237 -2.46 2.48 -11.86
C ALA A 237 -1.67 1.38 -11.15
N PRO A 238 -2.27 0.19 -10.94
CA PRO A 238 -1.55 -0.92 -10.34
C PRO A 238 -0.39 -1.37 -11.24
N LEU A 239 0.68 -1.83 -10.60
CA LEU A 239 1.83 -2.43 -11.25
C LEU A 239 1.82 -3.94 -11.00
N LYS A 240 2.08 -4.71 -12.05
CA LYS A 240 2.19 -6.17 -11.98
C LYS A 240 3.62 -6.58 -12.29
N ILE A 241 4.22 -7.41 -11.44
CA ILE A 241 5.51 -8.02 -11.73
C ILE A 241 5.34 -8.98 -12.91
N GLU A 242 6.13 -8.77 -13.97
CA GLU A 242 6.29 -9.70 -15.08
C GLU A 242 7.52 -10.58 -14.89
N GLU A 243 8.62 -10.01 -14.41
CA GLU A 243 9.86 -10.72 -14.13
C GLU A 243 10.44 -10.26 -12.79
N GLU A 244 10.99 -11.21 -12.04
CA GLU A 244 11.65 -10.99 -10.76
C GLU A 244 12.93 -11.83 -10.72
N MET A 245 14.02 -11.20 -10.34
CA MET A 245 15.31 -11.85 -10.15
C MET A 245 15.90 -11.37 -8.83
N SER A 246 16.36 -12.28 -7.99
CA SER A 246 17.13 -11.97 -6.79
C SER A 246 18.49 -12.67 -6.88
N VAL A 247 19.53 -11.99 -6.42
CA VAL A 247 20.89 -12.52 -6.36
C VAL A 247 21.38 -12.37 -4.93
N GLU A 248 21.81 -13.48 -4.32
CA GLU A 248 22.43 -13.44 -3.00
C GLU A 248 23.82 -12.79 -3.07
N PRO A 249 24.20 -11.99 -2.05
CA PRO A 249 25.53 -11.36 -1.99
C PRO A 249 26.71 -12.36 -2.08
N SER A 250 26.48 -13.63 -1.75
CA SER A 250 27.48 -14.70 -1.68
C SER A 250 28.07 -15.10 -3.05
N LEU A 251 27.32 -14.94 -4.15
CA LEU A 251 27.77 -15.33 -5.50
C LEU A 251 28.73 -14.33 -6.16
N GLY A 252 28.76 -13.08 -5.69
CA GLY A 252 29.68 -12.05 -6.19
C GLY A 252 31.11 -12.19 -5.65
N ALA A 253 31.28 -12.79 -4.47
CA ALA A 253 32.58 -12.93 -3.82
C ALA A 253 33.48 -13.99 -4.48
N ASP A 254 32.89 -15.03 -5.08
CA ASP A 254 33.63 -16.09 -5.77
C ASP A 254 34.00 -15.73 -7.22
N SER A 255 33.40 -14.68 -7.79
CA SER A 255 33.71 -14.20 -9.16
C SER A 255 34.90 -13.23 -9.22
N VAL A 256 35.44 -12.83 -8.06
CA VAL A 256 36.63 -11.97 -7.94
C VAL A 256 37.80 -12.80 -7.41
N LYS A 257 38.35 -13.68 -8.25
CA LYS A 257 39.72 -14.20 -8.09
C LYS A 257 40.29 -14.73 -9.39
#